data_AF-A0A2T7MTZ6-F1
#
_entry.id   AF-A0A2T7MTZ6-F1
#
_cell.length_a   1.000
_cell.length_b   1.000
_cell.length_c   1.000
_cell.angle_alpha   90.00
_cell.angle_beta   90.00
_cell.angle_gamma   90.00
#
_symmetry.space_group_name_H-M   'P 1'
#
loop_
_entity.id
_entity.type
_entity.pdbx_description
1 polymer ?
#
loop_
_entity_poly.entity_id
_entity_poly.type
_entity_poly.pdbx_seq_one_letter_code
_entity_poly.pdbx_strand_id
1 'polypeptide(L)' 'MLQGLNDVGFSSAPGAVTYWVGEAMQGTDYQDLAETPEAVASTIEALAANTVHPARLLSDRPYPAS' A
#
# COMPACT_ATOMS: atom_id res chain seq x y z
N MET A 1 1.89 0.19 -11.71
CA MET A 1 2.31 1.53 -11.22
C MET A 1 3.54 1.47 -10.31
N LEU A 2 3.70 0.46 -9.44
CA LEU A 2 4.89 0.33 -8.58
C LEU A 2 6.24 0.33 -9.33
N GLN A 3 6.30 -0.22 -10.55
CA GLN A 3 7.52 -0.20 -11.36
C GLN A 3 8.06 1.22 -11.58
N GLY A 4 7.19 2.19 -11.90
CA GLY A 4 7.63 3.57 -12.12
C GLY A 4 8.13 4.26 -10.86
N LEU A 5 7.62 3.89 -9.68
CA LEU A 5 8.16 4.37 -8.40
C LEU A 5 9.55 3.79 -8.13
N ASN A 6 9.73 2.50 -8.41
CA ASN A 6 11.04 1.86 -8.28
C ASN A 6 12.07 2.51 -9.22
N ASP A 7 11.68 2.85 -10.45
CA ASP A 7 12.56 3.47 -11.45
C ASP A 7 13.07 4.87 -11.00
N VAL A 8 12.36 5.56 -10.11
CA VAL A 8 12.77 6.86 -9.55
C VAL A 8 13.29 6.78 -8.11
N GLY A 9 13.60 5.56 -7.63
CA GLY A 9 14.33 5.35 -6.39
C GLY A 9 13.49 5.08 -5.15
N PHE A 10 12.17 4.89 -5.28
CA PHE A 10 11.37 4.39 -4.15
C PHE A 10 11.65 2.90 -3.90
N SER A 11 11.60 2.51 -2.63
CA SER A 11 11.60 1.09 -2.23
C SER A 11 10.18 0.62 -1.96
N SER A 12 9.78 -0.48 -2.58
CA SER A 12 8.46 -1.09 -2.42
C SER A 12 8.54 -2.32 -1.52
N ALA A 13 7.70 -2.37 -0.48
CA ALA A 13 7.57 -3.54 0.39
C ALA A 13 6.64 -4.62 -0.22
N PRO A 14 6.69 -5.88 0.26
CA PRO A 14 5.68 -6.87 -0.05
C PRO A 14 4.28 -6.38 0.35
N GLY A 15 3.29 -6.52 -0.53
CA GLY A 15 1.93 -6.07 -0.24
C GLY A 15 1.80 -4.54 -0.05
N ALA A 16 2.67 -3.73 -0.67
CA ALA A 16 2.64 -2.26 -0.58
C ALA A 16 1.43 -1.59 -1.28
N VAL A 17 0.42 -2.36 -1.68
CA VAL A 17 -0.79 -1.85 -2.36
C VAL A 17 -2.01 -2.51 -1.75
N THR A 18 -3.01 -1.69 -1.46
CA THR A 18 -4.36 -2.09 -1.10
C THR A 18 -5.33 -1.49 -2.10
N TYR A 19 -6.46 -2.13 -2.30
CA TYR A 19 -7.51 -1.63 -3.17
C TYR A 19 -8.86 -2.17 -2.72
N TRP A 20 -9.92 -1.47 -3.12
CA TRP A 20 -11.28 -1.94 -3.00
C TRP A 20 -11.91 -2.08 -4.39
N VAL A 21 -12.72 -3.12 -4.56
CA VAL A 21 -13.59 -3.32 -5.72
C VAL A 21 -14.97 -3.62 -5.17
N GLY A 22 -15.96 -2.82 -5.58
CA GLY A 22 -17.37 -3.05 -5.26
C GLY A 22 -17.97 -4.20 -6.04
N GLU A 23 -19.20 -4.58 -5.70
CA GLU A 23 -19.91 -5.63 -6.42
C GLU A 23 -20.10 -5.24 -7.89
N ALA A 24 -19.83 -6.19 -8.79
CA ALA A 24 -19.98 -5.97 -10.22
C ALA A 24 -21.43 -5.58 -10.55
N MET A 25 -21.60 -4.48 -11.29
CA MET A 25 -22.87 -3.88 -11.70
C MET A 25 -23.66 -3.09 -10.65
N GLN A 26 -23.17 -2.96 -9.41
CA GLN A 26 -23.72 -1.97 -8.46
C GLN A 26 -22.79 -0.76 -8.41
N GLY A 27 -23.30 0.41 -8.82
CA GLY A 27 -22.56 1.68 -8.92
C GLY A 27 -22.26 2.34 -7.57
N THR A 28 -21.92 1.55 -6.55
CA THR A 28 -21.53 2.05 -5.23
C THR A 28 -20.07 2.48 -5.27
N ASP A 29 -19.80 3.74 -4.93
CA ASP A 29 -18.44 4.21 -4.73
C ASP A 29 -17.97 3.88 -3.31
N TYR A 30 -16.66 3.64 -3.15
CA TYR A 30 -16.05 3.39 -1.84
C TYR A 30 -16.35 4.51 -0.82
N GLN A 31 -16.41 5.76 -1.28
CA GLN A 31 -16.68 6.93 -0.44
C GLN A 31 -18.09 6.94 0.17
N ASP A 32 -19.03 6.21 -0.42
CA ASP A 32 -20.42 6.15 0.03
C ASP A 32 -20.66 5.04 1.07
N LEU A 33 -19.64 4.23 1.38
CA LEU A 33 -19.72 3.20 2.40
C LEU A 33 -19.74 3.83 3.79
N ALA A 34 -20.61 3.32 4.67
CA ALA A 34 -20.68 3.77 6.06
C ALA A 34 -19.40 3.45 6.86
N GLU A 35 -18.71 2.38 6.48
CA GLU A 35 -17.46 1.94 7.10
C GLU A 35 -16.52 1.31 6.08
N THR A 36 -15.24 1.23 6.43
CA THR A 36 -14.24 0.51 5.62
C THR A 36 -14.51 -0.99 5.71
N PRO A 37 -14.66 -1.70 4.57
CA PRO A 37 -14.84 -3.14 4.57
C PRO A 37 -13.66 -3.85 5.26
N GLU A 38 -13.96 -4.89 6.06
CA GLU A 38 -12.96 -5.61 6.85
C GLU A 38 -11.80 -6.14 6.01
N ALA A 39 -12.07 -6.64 4.81
CA ALA A 39 -11.04 -7.10 3.88
C ALA A 39 -10.05 -5.97 3.49
N VAL A 40 -10.56 -4.75 3.28
CA VAL A 40 -9.73 -3.58 2.95
C VAL A 40 -8.98 -3.09 4.18
N ALA A 41 -9.62 -3.10 5.36
CA ALA A 41 -8.97 -2.74 6.61
C ALA A 41 -7.78 -3.67 6.89
N SER A 42 -7.97 -4.98 6.75
CA SER A 42 -6.93 -5.99 6.96
C SER A 42 -5.76 -5.81 5.99
N THR A 43 -6.02 -5.52 4.71
CA THR A 43 -4.95 -5.27 3.73
C THR A 43 -4.25 -3.92 3.98
N ILE A 44 -4.95 -2.90 4.49
CA ILE A 44 -4.33 -1.65 4.95
C ILE A 44 -3.37 -1.90 6.11
N GLU A 45 -3.78 -2.68 7.11
CA GLU A 45 -2.93 -3.02 8.25
C GLU A 45 -1.67 -3.78 7.82
N ALA A 46 -1.82 -4.80 6.98
CA ALA A 46 -0.70 -5.56 6.45
C ALA A 46 0.26 -4.69 5.62
N LEU A 47 -0.29 -3.80 4.77
CA LEU A 47 0.48 -2.82 4.00
C LEU A 47 1.28 -1.91 4.93
N ALA A 48 0.65 -1.35 5.96
CA ALA A 48 1.29 -0.45 6.91
C ALA A 48 2.44 -1.17 7.66
N ALA A 49 2.19 -2.38 8.15
CA ALA A 49 3.21 -3.18 8.84
C ALA A 49 4.41 -3.47 7.92
N ASN A 50 4.15 -3.90 6.69
CA ASN A 50 5.20 -4.26 5.72
C ASN A 50 5.99 -3.05 5.23
N THR A 51 5.40 -1.86 5.16
CA THR A 51 6.07 -0.64 4.66
C THR A 51 6.83 0.12 5.75
N VAL A 52 6.32 0.14 6.99
CA VAL A 52 7.00 0.80 8.12
C VAL A 52 8.35 0.17 8.42
N HIS A 53 8.46 -1.16 8.31
CA HIS A 53 9.72 -1.86 8.59
C HIS A 53 10.89 -1.41 7.68
N PRO A 54 10.80 -1.51 6.34
CA PRO A 54 11.86 -1.05 5.44
C PRO A 54 12.02 0.48 5.46
N ALA A 55 10.96 1.26 5.69
CA ALA A 55 11.08 2.71 5.82
C ALA A 55 12.01 3.11 6.99
N ARG A 56 11.82 2.49 8.16
CA ARG A 56 12.72 2.67 9.32
C ARG A 56 14.14 2.18 9.00
N LEU A 57 14.26 0.99 8.42
CA LEU A 57 15.56 0.41 8.06
C LEU A 57 16.35 1.32 7.12
N LEU A 58 15.72 1.87 6.08
CA LEU A 58 16.38 2.73 5.09
C LEU A 58 16.63 4.14 5.62
N SER A 59 15.87 4.61 6.60
CA SER A 59 16.18 5.84 7.34
C SER A 59 17.46 5.70 8.16
N ASP A 60 17.67 4.54 8.79
CA ASP A 60 18.86 4.29 9.63
C ASP A 60 20.07 3.84 8.80
N ARG A 61 19.81 3.09 7.72
CA ARG A 61 20.80 2.46 6.85
C ARG A 61 20.40 2.71 5.38
N PRO A 62 20.64 3.93 4.88
CA PRO A 62 20.32 4.25 3.49
C PRO A 62 21.12 3.35 2.55
N TYR A 63 20.63 3.20 1.32
CA TYR A 63 21.43 2.58 0.27
C TYR A 63 22.75 3.34 0.12
N PRO A 64 23.86 2.62 -0.14
CA PRO A 64 25.14 3.27 -0.39
C PRO A 64 25.00 4.19 -1.61
N ALA A 65 25.71 5.33 -1.57
CA ALA A 65 25.94 6.09 -2.79
C ALA A 65 26.70 5.20 -3.78
N SER A 66 26.28 5.23 -5.04
CA SER A 66 26.90 4.50 -6.15
C SER A 66 28.38 4.79 -6.29
#